data_AF-A0A7V2DYG6-F1
#
_entry.id   AF-A0A7V2DYG6-F1
#
_cell.length_a   1.000
_cell.length_b   1.000
_cell.length_c   1.000
_cell.angle_alpha   90.00
_cell.angle_beta   90.00
_cell.angle_gamma   90.00
#
_symmetry.space_group_name_H-M   'P 1'
#
loop_
_entity.id
_entity.type
_entity.pdbx_description
1 polymer ?
#
loop_
_entity_poly.entity_id
_entity_poly.type
_entity_poly.pdbx_seq_one_letter_code
_entity_poly.pdbx_strand_id
1 'polypeptide(L)'
;MRSIEEAAREAASCVRCRLARGRTQVVYGVGNPRAELMFIGEAPGYHEDRQGEPFVGAAGQLLTKMLEGIGLRREDVYIANVLKCLGYDAMVQLADGSWERIGRLVRSRYQGSVMSVDADGRLVARRVIGWHETPIAGRRIFRLSYASAKDAGAGWVSVELTGDHPVLTERGWVAAEELRPDDRIATGQGLSDTAFDVVCGTVLGDGRLSGNGSYLSFCHGEAQRDYAFFKAALLEELSPRTTVLRAAAGNGGAARGVVQVRTLPHRALRLLRSDFYRPRKRVPPWVAERLNDRMLAIWFMDEGDTRIRPPRRASSEIATVGFPEEDLPTLVAGLRRLGLTPSVQRGRIHFDLRESEALSIAIAPYVPPPMRHKLHPEVARRIPYDPDRFATGPPRAMYDRVDVRDVTHRPRTDATFFCIDVEGTHNFVTAGGVVHNCRPPGNRDPLPDEIEACRPWLAEQIDLIDPRIIVTLGNFATRFILDRPVSISRVRGQRFAWRGKVVIPTFHPAAVLHGGGQASSQMEALRRDFEEVRAALAERPPPVEEQLGLF
;
A
#
# COMPACT_ATOMS: atom_id res chain seq x y z
N MET A 1 21.81 12.34 -38.89
CA MET A 1 21.25 11.08 -38.34
C MET A 1 21.25 11.21 -36.83
N ARG A 2 20.28 10.63 -36.13
CA ARG A 2 20.20 10.64 -34.65
C ARG A 2 21.38 9.86 -34.07
N SER A 3 21.91 10.25 -32.92
CA SER A 3 22.94 9.49 -32.19
C SER A 3 22.33 8.52 -31.16
N ILE A 4 23.05 7.46 -30.80
CA ILE A 4 22.59 6.53 -29.76
C ILE A 4 22.49 7.21 -28.38
N GLU A 5 23.31 8.23 -28.11
CA GLU A 5 23.24 9.05 -26.89
C GLU A 5 22.05 10.02 -26.92
N GLU A 6 21.61 10.50 -28.09
CA GLU A 6 20.36 11.25 -28.26
C GLU A 6 19.13 10.36 -28.06
N ALA A 7 19.16 9.14 -28.61
CA ALA A 7 18.11 8.15 -28.40
C ALA A 7 18.07 7.67 -26.93
N ALA A 8 19.23 7.48 -26.29
CA ALA A 8 19.33 7.18 -24.85
C ALA A 8 18.75 8.29 -23.97
N ARG A 9 19.03 9.57 -24.30
CA ARG A 9 18.48 10.73 -23.57
C ARG A 9 16.97 10.88 -23.71
N GLU A 10 16.38 10.46 -24.84
CA GLU A 10 14.92 10.43 -24.97
C GLU A 10 14.31 9.19 -24.32
N ALA A 11 14.91 8.01 -24.48
CA ALA A 11 14.49 6.79 -23.80
C ALA A 11 14.63 6.88 -22.27
N ALA A 12 15.50 7.78 -21.77
CA ALA A 12 15.55 8.19 -20.37
C ALA A 12 14.20 8.69 -19.84
N SER A 13 13.37 9.25 -20.72
CA SER A 13 12.00 9.70 -20.45
C SER A 13 10.91 8.65 -20.73
N CYS A 14 11.24 7.46 -21.26
CA CYS A 14 10.26 6.45 -21.64
C CYS A 14 9.39 5.99 -20.46
N VAL A 15 8.07 6.01 -20.67
CA VAL A 15 7.03 5.55 -19.70
C VAL A 15 6.03 4.55 -20.30
N ARG A 16 6.35 3.89 -21.43
CA ARG A 16 5.38 3.21 -22.30
C ARG A 16 4.63 1.98 -21.71
N CYS A 17 4.84 1.56 -20.46
CA CYS A 17 4.14 0.38 -19.87
C CYS A 17 3.97 0.41 -18.33
N ARG A 18 3.88 -0.75 -17.67
CA ARG A 18 3.83 -0.96 -16.22
C ARG A 18 5.14 -1.25 -15.48
N LEU A 19 6.14 -1.94 -16.05
CA LEU A 19 7.47 -2.00 -15.40
C LEU A 19 8.11 -0.62 -15.29
N ALA A 20 7.60 0.29 -16.13
CA ALA A 20 7.72 1.72 -16.00
C ALA A 20 7.64 2.20 -14.56
N ARG A 21 6.75 1.64 -13.76
CA ARG A 21 6.62 2.02 -12.37
C ARG A 21 7.96 1.94 -11.63
N GLY A 22 8.94 1.08 -11.93
CA GLY A 22 10.28 1.49 -11.48
C GLY A 22 11.43 0.54 -11.69
N ARG A 23 12.12 0.88 -12.76
CA ARG A 23 13.54 1.20 -12.61
C ARG A 23 13.78 2.48 -11.79
N THR A 24 14.77 2.44 -10.90
CA THR A 24 15.46 3.60 -10.34
C THR A 24 16.15 4.43 -11.43
N GLN A 25 16.76 3.85 -12.47
CA GLN A 25 17.19 4.60 -13.66
C GLN A 25 17.19 3.81 -14.98
N VAL A 26 17.29 4.55 -16.09
CA VAL A 26 17.04 4.05 -17.45
C VAL A 26 18.19 3.20 -17.94
N VAL A 27 18.08 1.89 -17.69
CA VAL A 27 18.93 0.88 -18.31
C VAL A 27 18.58 0.76 -19.79
N TYR A 28 19.04 1.72 -20.58
CA TYR A 28 18.84 1.78 -22.02
C TYR A 28 19.83 0.84 -22.71
N GLY A 29 21.11 1.18 -22.65
CA GLY A 29 22.20 0.30 -23.03
C GLY A 29 23.58 0.92 -22.84
N VAL A 30 24.62 0.08 -22.86
CA VAL A 30 26.02 0.45 -22.62
C VAL A 30 26.95 -0.30 -23.56
N GLY A 31 28.09 0.31 -23.90
CA GLY A 31 29.15 -0.30 -24.72
C GLY A 31 29.52 0.54 -25.95
N ASN A 32 30.22 -0.07 -26.91
CA ASN A 32 30.66 0.61 -28.13
C ASN A 32 29.46 0.99 -29.02
N PRO A 33 29.29 2.29 -29.37
CA PRO A 33 28.17 2.77 -30.20
C PRO A 33 28.27 2.33 -31.68
N ARG A 34 29.35 1.65 -32.07
CA ARG A 34 29.61 1.08 -33.40
C ARG A 34 30.05 -0.39 -33.28
N ALA A 35 29.48 -1.13 -32.33
CA ALA A 35 29.83 -2.52 -32.09
C ALA A 35 29.30 -3.42 -33.21
N GLU A 36 30.17 -4.25 -33.81
CA GLU A 36 29.71 -5.34 -34.70
C GLU A 36 28.86 -6.38 -33.96
N LEU A 37 28.92 -6.42 -32.63
CA LEU A 37 28.24 -7.38 -31.76
C LEU A 37 27.41 -6.68 -30.67
N MET A 38 26.11 -6.99 -30.64
CA MET A 38 25.16 -6.48 -29.64
C MET A 38 24.53 -7.64 -28.84
N PHE A 39 24.39 -7.47 -27.53
CA PHE A 39 23.73 -8.39 -26.61
C PHE A 39 22.38 -7.83 -26.13
N ILE A 40 21.36 -8.69 -26.05
CA ILE A 40 20.01 -8.29 -25.64
C ILE A 40 19.53 -9.17 -24.48
N GLY A 41 19.17 -8.53 -23.37
CA GLY A 41 18.58 -9.14 -22.19
C GLY A 41 17.04 -9.10 -22.18
N GLU A 42 16.44 -9.47 -21.06
CA GLU A 42 14.98 -9.52 -20.88
C GLU A 42 14.41 -8.36 -20.05
N ALA A 43 15.07 -8.00 -18.95
CA ALA A 43 14.71 -6.92 -18.04
C ALA A 43 15.94 -6.56 -17.17
N PRO A 44 15.99 -5.38 -16.51
CA PRO A 44 17.13 -4.98 -15.70
C PRO A 44 17.06 -5.61 -14.31
N GLY A 45 18.13 -6.30 -13.90
CA GLY A 45 18.28 -6.77 -12.53
C GLY A 45 18.47 -5.62 -11.52
N TYR A 46 18.31 -5.89 -10.23
CA TYR A 46 18.42 -4.89 -9.15
C TYR A 46 19.68 -3.99 -9.20
N HIS A 47 20.85 -4.57 -9.48
CA HIS A 47 22.10 -3.81 -9.57
C HIS A 47 22.21 -2.99 -10.86
N GLU A 48 21.65 -3.51 -11.95
CA GLU A 48 21.64 -2.90 -13.28
C GLU A 48 20.74 -1.68 -13.30
N ASP A 49 19.54 -1.85 -12.75
CA ASP A 49 18.62 -0.76 -12.49
C ASP A 49 19.30 0.38 -11.72
N ARG A 50 19.97 0.07 -10.60
CA ARG A 50 20.64 1.10 -9.79
C ARG A 50 21.81 1.78 -10.50
N GLN A 51 22.53 1.08 -11.36
CA GLN A 51 23.72 1.60 -12.05
C GLN A 51 23.40 2.26 -13.40
N GLY A 52 22.24 1.97 -14.01
CA GLY A 52 21.90 2.44 -15.36
C GLY A 52 22.48 1.57 -16.48
N GLU A 53 23.33 0.59 -16.12
CA GLU A 53 24.03 -0.29 -17.04
C GLU A 53 23.48 -1.71 -16.97
N PRO A 54 23.12 -2.34 -18.10
CA PRO A 54 22.63 -3.71 -18.13
C PRO A 54 23.77 -4.71 -17.84
N PHE A 55 23.45 -5.89 -17.30
CA PHE A 55 24.40 -6.95 -16.98
C PHE A 55 25.61 -6.53 -16.10
N VAL A 56 25.37 -5.87 -14.96
CA VAL A 56 26.41 -5.58 -13.93
C VAL A 56 26.33 -6.48 -12.69
N GLY A 57 25.30 -7.32 -12.57
CA GLY A 57 25.18 -8.33 -11.51
C GLY A 57 26.06 -9.57 -11.74
N ALA A 58 25.84 -10.65 -10.97
CA ALA A 58 26.58 -11.91 -11.13
C ALA A 58 26.45 -12.52 -12.54
N ALA A 59 25.25 -12.45 -13.14
CA ALA A 59 25.02 -12.81 -14.55
C ALA A 59 25.89 -11.98 -15.51
N GLY A 60 26.13 -10.71 -15.16
CA GLY A 60 27.02 -9.80 -15.85
C GLY A 60 28.50 -10.15 -15.74
N GLN A 61 28.95 -10.56 -14.55
CA GLN A 61 30.31 -11.05 -14.34
C GLN A 61 30.57 -12.34 -15.14
N LEU A 62 29.57 -13.22 -15.28
CA LEU A 62 29.65 -14.38 -16.16
C LEU A 62 29.69 -13.95 -17.65
N LEU A 63 28.84 -13.00 -18.08
CA LEU A 63 28.87 -12.46 -19.43
C LEU A 63 30.25 -11.89 -19.79
N THR A 64 30.85 -11.07 -18.93
CA THR A 64 32.22 -10.55 -19.12
C THR A 64 33.23 -11.69 -19.26
N LYS A 65 33.19 -12.73 -18.41
CA LYS A 65 34.09 -13.89 -18.52
C LYS A 65 33.91 -14.72 -19.81
N MET A 66 32.72 -14.74 -20.38
CA MET A 66 32.48 -15.40 -21.67
C MET A 66 32.98 -14.55 -22.85
N LEU A 67 32.89 -13.21 -22.75
CA LEU A 67 33.54 -12.28 -23.70
C LEU A 67 35.07 -12.41 -23.66
N GLU A 68 35.66 -12.37 -22.46
CA GLU A 68 37.11 -12.55 -22.24
C GLU A 68 37.60 -13.87 -22.85
N GLY A 69 36.82 -14.94 -22.67
CA GLY A 69 37.12 -16.27 -23.22
C GLY A 69 37.17 -16.34 -24.74
N ILE A 70 36.55 -15.40 -25.46
CA ILE A 70 36.61 -15.30 -26.93
C ILE A 70 37.48 -14.15 -27.43
N GLY A 71 38.22 -13.48 -26.54
CA GLY A 71 39.13 -12.40 -26.87
C GLY A 71 38.47 -11.02 -27.02
N LEU A 72 37.25 -10.84 -26.51
CA LEU A 72 36.55 -9.55 -26.47
C LEU A 72 36.52 -8.99 -25.05
N ARG A 73 36.49 -7.66 -24.95
CA ARG A 73 36.23 -6.95 -23.70
C ARG A 73 34.81 -6.41 -23.69
N ARG A 74 34.36 -5.91 -22.55
CA ARG A 74 32.98 -5.40 -22.39
C ARG A 74 32.72 -4.14 -23.20
N GLU A 75 33.74 -3.30 -23.34
CA GLU A 75 33.74 -2.08 -24.13
C GLU A 75 33.75 -2.32 -25.65
N ASP A 76 34.02 -3.54 -26.13
CA ASP A 76 34.06 -3.86 -27.57
C ASP A 76 32.67 -4.18 -28.16
N VAL A 77 31.66 -4.39 -27.29
CA VAL A 77 30.29 -4.82 -27.63
C VAL A 77 29.25 -3.80 -27.14
N TYR A 78 27.96 -3.96 -27.46
CA TYR A 78 26.84 -3.16 -26.90
C TYR A 78 25.77 -4.03 -26.21
N ILE A 79 25.04 -3.54 -25.19
CA ILE A 79 24.13 -4.33 -24.33
C ILE A 79 22.88 -3.49 -23.92
N ALA A 80 21.62 -4.01 -23.83
CA ALA A 80 20.37 -3.17 -23.66
C ALA A 80 19.18 -3.69 -22.76
N ASN A 81 18.24 -2.80 -22.31
CA ASN A 81 17.01 -3.03 -21.45
C ASN A 81 15.75 -2.03 -21.63
N VAL A 82 15.14 -1.28 -20.63
CA VAL A 82 13.62 -0.95 -20.57
C VAL A 82 12.91 0.47 -20.15
N LEU A 83 12.04 0.74 -19.08
CA LEU A 83 10.97 1.89 -18.94
C LEU A 83 10.63 2.62 -17.51
N LYS A 84 10.03 3.86 -17.27
CA LYS A 84 9.92 4.71 -15.93
C LYS A 84 8.55 5.37 -15.29
N CYS A 85 8.54 6.01 -14.05
CA CYS A 85 7.46 6.23 -12.94
C CYS A 85 6.62 7.59 -12.70
N LEU A 86 6.24 8.03 -11.44
CA LEU A 86 4.97 8.70 -10.88
C LEU A 86 4.82 10.28 -10.81
N GLY A 87 4.28 11.04 -9.78
CA GLY A 87 3.76 12.50 -9.78
C GLY A 87 4.11 13.63 -8.70
N TYR A 88 4.14 14.96 -9.01
CA TYR A 88 4.76 16.12 -8.19
C TYR A 88 4.00 16.71 -6.97
N ASP A 89 2.82 17.33 -7.17
CA ASP A 89 2.16 18.17 -6.16
C ASP A 89 1.42 17.35 -5.08
N ALA A 90 1.62 16.02 -5.11
CA ALA A 90 1.13 15.08 -4.12
C ALA A 90 1.74 15.37 -2.75
N MET A 91 0.89 15.75 -1.79
CA MET A 91 1.28 15.87 -0.39
C MET A 91 1.47 14.46 0.21
N VAL A 92 2.66 14.20 0.74
CA VAL A 92 3.04 13.00 1.50
C VAL A 92 3.05 13.35 2.98
N GLN A 93 2.58 12.42 3.83
CA GLN A 93 2.61 12.62 5.28
C GLN A 93 3.99 12.26 5.85
N LEU A 94 4.56 13.13 6.67
CA LEU A 94 5.80 12.88 7.41
C LEU A 94 5.52 12.10 8.70
N ALA A 95 6.56 11.53 9.31
CA ALA A 95 6.44 10.71 10.52
C ALA A 95 5.90 11.44 11.76
N ASP A 96 6.02 12.77 11.81
CA ASP A 96 5.43 13.64 12.85
C ASP A 96 3.96 14.00 12.58
N GLY A 97 3.38 13.47 11.50
CA GLY A 97 2.01 13.76 11.06
C GLY A 97 1.86 15.04 10.21
N SER A 98 2.93 15.81 10.01
CA SER A 98 2.96 16.96 9.09
C SER A 98 2.94 16.52 7.63
N TRP A 99 2.92 17.47 6.68
CA TRP A 99 2.72 17.20 5.26
C TRP A 99 3.67 18.02 4.39
N GLU A 100 4.33 17.37 3.43
CA GLU A 100 5.20 18.01 2.44
C GLU A 100 4.94 17.43 1.03
N ARG A 101 5.13 18.26 -0.02
CA ARG A 101 5.01 17.85 -1.42
C ARG A 101 6.12 16.86 -1.76
N ILE A 102 5.77 15.72 -2.35
CA ILE A 102 6.74 14.70 -2.78
C ILE A 102 7.81 15.28 -3.71
N GLY A 103 7.45 16.27 -4.53
CA GLY A 103 8.40 17.04 -5.34
C GLY A 103 9.50 17.76 -4.56
N ARG A 104 9.18 18.32 -3.39
CA ARG A 104 10.21 18.89 -2.49
C ARG A 104 11.02 17.79 -1.83
N LEU A 105 10.38 16.73 -1.34
CA LEU A 105 11.06 15.57 -0.73
C LEU A 105 12.09 14.96 -1.69
N VAL A 106 11.75 14.85 -2.98
CA VAL A 106 12.65 14.37 -4.04
C VAL A 106 13.79 15.36 -4.32
N ARG A 107 13.48 16.63 -4.61
CA ARG A 107 14.50 17.62 -5.01
C ARG A 107 15.48 17.98 -3.88
N SER A 108 15.04 17.89 -2.62
CA SER A 108 15.90 18.02 -1.42
C SER A 108 16.61 16.74 -1.01
N ARG A 109 16.28 15.58 -1.61
CA ARG A 109 16.68 14.24 -1.16
C ARG A 109 16.44 14.02 0.34
N TYR A 110 15.24 14.36 0.81
CA TYR A 110 14.83 14.26 2.21
C TYR A 110 15.06 12.86 2.78
N GLN A 111 15.97 12.74 3.77
CA GLN A 111 16.39 11.47 4.39
C GLN A 111 15.64 11.13 5.70
N GLY A 112 14.62 11.91 6.05
CA GLY A 112 13.78 11.64 7.23
C GLY A 112 12.77 10.53 6.98
N SER A 113 11.76 10.45 7.85
CA SER A 113 10.73 9.39 7.79
C SER A 113 9.38 9.93 7.35
N VAL A 114 8.70 9.14 6.53
CA VAL A 114 7.31 9.35 6.09
C VAL A 114 6.38 8.35 6.77
N MET A 115 5.09 8.65 6.81
CA MET A 115 4.08 7.70 7.25
C MET A 115 3.82 6.65 6.16
N SER A 116 3.78 5.39 6.57
CA SER A 116 3.68 4.21 5.71
C SER A 116 2.72 3.20 6.34
N VAL A 117 2.36 2.15 5.60
CA VAL A 117 1.53 1.04 6.10
C VAL A 117 2.32 -0.27 6.06
N ASP A 118 2.29 -1.04 7.15
CA ASP A 118 2.89 -2.37 7.22
C ASP A 118 1.93 -3.50 6.75
N ALA A 119 2.42 -4.75 6.76
CA ALA A 119 1.64 -5.91 6.34
C ALA A 119 0.39 -6.16 7.21
N ASP A 120 0.38 -5.69 8.46
CA ASP A 120 -0.76 -5.76 9.38
C ASP A 120 -1.74 -4.59 9.20
N GLY A 121 -1.50 -3.68 8.26
CA GLY A 121 -2.32 -2.49 8.02
C GLY A 121 -2.11 -1.37 9.05
N ARG A 122 -1.02 -1.40 9.83
CA ARG A 122 -0.70 -0.37 10.84
C ARG A 122 0.08 0.79 10.22
N LEU A 123 -0.24 2.00 10.68
CA LEU A 123 0.46 3.22 10.31
C LEU A 123 1.80 3.26 11.04
N VAL A 124 2.89 3.27 10.28
CA VAL A 124 4.26 3.18 10.77
C VAL A 124 5.15 4.24 10.12
N ALA A 125 5.96 4.92 10.92
CA ALA A 125 7.01 5.79 10.42
C ALA A 125 8.13 4.96 9.78
N ARG A 126 8.49 5.26 8.53
CA ARG A 126 9.54 4.56 7.78
C ARG A 126 10.41 5.57 7.02
N ARG A 127 11.72 5.32 7.00
CA ARG A 127 12.72 6.22 6.40
C ARG A 127 12.59 6.26 4.88
N VAL A 128 12.79 7.44 4.30
CA VAL A 128 12.91 7.61 2.84
C VAL A 128 14.33 7.26 2.41
N ILE A 129 14.45 6.37 1.42
CA ILE A 129 15.72 5.78 0.97
C ILE A 129 15.97 5.93 -0.54
N GLY A 130 15.06 6.59 -1.26
CA GLY A 130 15.16 6.83 -2.71
C GLY A 130 14.17 7.90 -3.17
N TRP A 131 14.49 8.56 -4.28
CA TRP A 131 13.82 9.76 -4.76
C TRP A 131 13.81 9.78 -6.30
N HIS A 132 12.65 10.02 -6.91
CA HIS A 132 12.43 9.84 -8.35
C HIS A 132 11.69 11.02 -8.98
N GLU A 133 12.12 11.41 -10.18
CA GLU A 133 11.51 12.43 -11.05
C GLU A 133 11.40 11.83 -12.48
N THR A 134 10.30 12.05 -13.20
CA THR A 134 9.91 11.38 -14.46
C THR A 134 8.79 12.17 -15.18
N PRO A 135 8.80 12.33 -16.51
CA PRO A 135 7.74 13.08 -17.21
C PRO A 135 6.41 12.31 -17.40
N ILE A 136 5.30 13.04 -17.50
CA ILE A 136 3.93 12.52 -17.70
C ILE A 136 3.82 11.72 -19.00
N ALA A 137 4.33 12.29 -20.10
CA ALA A 137 4.42 11.68 -21.44
C ALA A 137 3.15 10.92 -21.88
N GLY A 138 2.01 11.61 -21.90
CA GLY A 138 0.75 11.13 -22.48
C GLY A 138 -0.04 10.10 -21.65
N ARG A 139 0.47 9.68 -20.49
CA ARG A 139 -0.23 8.73 -19.61
C ARG A 139 -1.53 9.30 -19.06
N ARG A 140 -2.54 8.45 -18.87
CA ARG A 140 -3.79 8.81 -18.20
C ARG A 140 -3.54 9.19 -16.74
N ILE A 141 -4.25 10.19 -16.26
CA ILE A 141 -4.00 10.87 -14.99
C ILE A 141 -5.29 10.89 -14.19
N PHE A 142 -5.25 10.40 -12.96
CA PHE A 142 -6.41 10.24 -12.11
C PHE A 142 -6.26 11.04 -10.83
N ARG A 143 -7.24 11.89 -10.54
CA ARG A 143 -7.36 12.59 -9.26
C ARG A 143 -8.16 11.71 -8.32
N LEU A 144 -7.50 11.23 -7.28
CA LEU A 144 -8.08 10.41 -6.23
C LEU A 144 -8.27 11.25 -4.98
N SER A 145 -9.40 11.04 -4.32
CA SER A 145 -9.73 11.53 -2.98
C SER A 145 -10.57 10.48 -2.27
N TYR A 146 -10.71 10.55 -0.96
CA TYR A 146 -11.68 9.73 -0.22
C TYR A 146 -12.81 10.62 0.32
N ALA A 147 -14.01 10.06 0.48
CA ALA A 147 -15.25 10.82 0.68
C ALA A 147 -15.16 11.84 1.84
N SER A 148 -14.65 11.42 2.99
CA SER A 148 -14.50 12.24 4.20
C SER A 148 -13.44 13.35 4.12
N ALA A 149 -12.58 13.33 3.10
CA ALA A 149 -11.59 14.38 2.85
C ALA A 149 -12.23 15.68 2.35
N LYS A 150 -13.35 15.60 1.62
CA LYS A 150 -14.02 16.76 1.01
C LYS A 150 -14.41 17.83 2.05
N ASP A 151 -14.89 17.38 3.21
CA ASP A 151 -15.32 18.25 4.31
C ASP A 151 -14.15 18.66 5.24
N ALA A 152 -12.89 18.47 4.85
CA ALA A 152 -11.72 18.63 5.73
C ALA A 152 -11.20 20.08 5.85
N GLY A 153 -11.75 21.04 5.10
CA GLY A 153 -11.62 22.47 5.40
C GLY A 153 -10.25 23.13 5.16
N ALA A 154 -9.27 22.46 4.55
CA ALA A 154 -8.00 23.09 4.14
C ALA A 154 -7.30 22.34 2.99
N GLY A 155 -7.16 22.99 1.83
CA GLY A 155 -6.16 22.75 0.79
C GLY A 155 -6.10 21.37 0.10
N TRP A 156 -5.72 20.34 0.84
CA TRP A 156 -5.11 19.12 0.31
C TRP A 156 -5.94 17.89 0.69
N VAL A 157 -6.84 17.53 -0.22
CA VAL A 157 -7.88 16.49 -0.02
C VAL A 157 -7.81 15.37 -1.07
N SER A 158 -6.78 15.41 -1.92
CA SER A 158 -6.67 14.59 -3.12
C SER A 158 -5.23 14.46 -3.59
N VAL A 159 -4.91 13.35 -4.25
CA VAL A 159 -3.65 13.10 -4.95
C VAL A 159 -3.92 12.95 -6.44
N GLU A 160 -3.03 13.45 -7.31
CA GLU A 160 -3.12 13.21 -8.76
C GLU A 160 -2.04 12.21 -9.17
N LEU A 161 -2.47 10.99 -9.47
CA LEU A 161 -1.64 9.85 -9.86
C LEU A 161 -1.68 9.67 -11.37
N THR A 162 -0.73 8.92 -11.94
CA THR A 162 -1.05 8.19 -13.17
C THR A 162 -2.08 7.11 -12.83
N GLY A 163 -3.01 6.82 -13.76
CA GLY A 163 -4.05 5.79 -13.56
C GLY A 163 -3.50 4.40 -13.27
N ASP A 164 -2.24 4.24 -13.55
CA ASP A 164 -1.54 2.98 -13.58
C ASP A 164 -0.83 2.66 -12.24
N HIS A 165 -0.93 3.57 -11.26
CA HIS A 165 -0.24 3.53 -9.98
C HIS A 165 -1.00 2.72 -8.90
N PRO A 166 -0.34 1.90 -8.05
CA PRO A 166 -1.03 1.06 -7.07
C PRO A 166 -1.49 1.83 -5.82
N VAL A 167 -2.75 1.62 -5.44
CA VAL A 167 -3.41 2.22 -4.27
C VAL A 167 -3.92 1.12 -3.35
N LEU A 168 -3.77 1.30 -2.02
CA LEU A 168 -4.19 0.30 -1.04
C LEU A 168 -5.70 0.35 -0.82
N THR A 169 -6.39 -0.74 -1.16
CA THR A 169 -7.83 -0.93 -0.99
C THR A 169 -8.12 -2.06 0.01
N GLU A 170 -9.36 -2.18 0.48
CA GLU A 170 -9.82 -3.37 1.23
C GLU A 170 -9.68 -4.68 0.43
N ARG A 171 -9.54 -4.60 -0.90
CA ARG A 171 -9.30 -5.73 -1.83
C ARG A 171 -7.80 -5.95 -2.14
N GLY A 172 -6.90 -5.26 -1.44
CA GLY A 172 -5.44 -5.25 -1.71
C GLY A 172 -5.01 -4.08 -2.60
N TRP A 173 -3.84 -4.19 -3.22
CA TRP A 173 -3.30 -3.15 -4.12
C TRP A 173 -4.00 -3.20 -5.48
N VAL A 174 -4.64 -2.08 -5.88
CA VAL A 174 -5.39 -1.93 -7.15
C VAL A 174 -4.85 -0.72 -7.91
N ALA A 175 -4.80 -0.76 -9.25
CA ALA A 175 -4.36 0.39 -10.03
C ALA A 175 -5.40 1.52 -10.00
N ALA A 176 -4.95 2.78 -9.97
CA ALA A 176 -5.81 3.96 -9.86
C ALA A 176 -6.92 4.08 -10.95
N GLU A 177 -6.78 3.44 -12.11
CA GLU A 177 -7.75 3.37 -13.20
C GLU A 177 -8.69 2.14 -13.16
N GLU A 178 -8.37 1.17 -12.31
CA GLU A 178 -9.20 -0.02 -12.02
C GLU A 178 -10.11 0.20 -10.80
N LEU A 179 -9.88 1.29 -10.04
CA LEU A 179 -10.68 1.67 -8.88
C LEU A 179 -12.13 1.99 -9.24
N ARG A 180 -13.05 1.46 -8.45
CA ARG A 180 -14.49 1.60 -8.60
C ARG A 180 -15.03 2.61 -7.58
N PRO A 181 -16.13 3.33 -7.85
CA PRO A 181 -16.67 4.34 -6.92
C PRO A 181 -17.04 3.84 -5.51
N ASP A 182 -17.30 2.53 -5.35
CA ASP A 182 -17.56 1.90 -4.05
C ASP A 182 -16.32 1.26 -3.39
N ASP A 183 -15.16 1.26 -4.04
CA ASP A 183 -13.92 0.79 -3.41
C ASP A 183 -13.55 1.67 -2.22
N ARG A 184 -13.21 1.03 -1.10
CA ARG A 184 -12.69 1.70 0.09
C ARG A 184 -11.16 1.66 0.08
N ILE A 185 -10.54 2.83 0.12
CA ILE A 185 -9.08 3.03 0.09
C ILE A 185 -8.54 3.43 1.47
N ALA A 186 -7.32 3.02 1.78
CA ALA A 186 -6.66 3.36 3.05
C ALA A 186 -6.39 4.87 3.12
N THR A 187 -6.93 5.54 4.14
CA THR A 187 -7.00 7.01 4.23
C THR A 187 -5.72 7.68 4.75
N GLY A 188 -4.74 6.91 5.21
CA GLY A 188 -3.59 7.44 5.95
C GLY A 188 -3.94 7.95 7.36
N GLN A 189 -5.13 7.63 7.85
CA GLN A 189 -5.63 7.99 9.18
C GLN A 189 -6.11 6.71 9.85
N GLY A 190 -6.06 6.65 11.18
CA GLY A 190 -6.34 5.43 11.93
C GLY A 190 -6.75 5.68 13.37
N LEU A 191 -6.91 4.59 14.11
CA LEU A 191 -6.95 4.56 15.57
C LEU A 191 -6.13 3.35 16.04
N SER A 192 -5.51 3.41 17.21
CA SER A 192 -5.06 2.17 17.88
C SER A 192 -6.28 1.26 18.14
N ASP A 193 -6.08 -0.06 18.23
CA ASP A 193 -7.20 -0.99 18.47
C ASP A 193 -7.93 -0.65 19.79
N THR A 194 -7.19 -0.21 20.82
CA THR A 194 -7.78 0.33 22.07
C THR A 194 -8.62 1.58 21.82
N ALA A 195 -8.09 2.60 21.13
CA ALA A 195 -8.85 3.82 20.89
C ALA A 195 -10.08 3.56 19.99
N PHE A 196 -9.97 2.68 18.99
CA PHE A 196 -11.08 2.23 18.17
C PHE A 196 -12.18 1.61 19.03
N ASP A 197 -11.83 0.63 19.87
CA ASP A 197 -12.79 -0.08 20.73
C ASP A 197 -13.45 0.84 21.75
N VAL A 198 -12.68 1.74 22.38
CA VAL A 198 -13.19 2.65 23.42
C VAL A 198 -14.05 3.76 22.83
N VAL A 199 -13.72 4.29 21.64
CA VAL A 199 -14.62 5.18 20.88
C VAL A 199 -15.90 4.43 20.51
N CYS A 200 -15.82 3.21 19.96
CA CYS A 200 -16.99 2.46 19.52
C CYS A 200 -17.90 2.08 20.70
N GLY A 201 -17.34 1.58 21.81
CA GLY A 201 -18.08 1.28 23.03
C GLY A 201 -18.73 2.52 23.64
N THR A 202 -18.01 3.65 23.68
CA THR A 202 -18.56 4.94 24.15
C THR A 202 -19.66 5.45 23.22
N VAL A 203 -19.55 5.24 21.90
CA VAL A 203 -20.59 5.59 20.93
C VAL A 203 -21.78 4.61 20.98
N LEU A 204 -21.60 3.37 21.42
CA LEU A 204 -22.73 2.50 21.79
C LEU A 204 -23.39 2.96 23.10
N GLY A 205 -22.61 3.50 24.03
CA GLY A 205 -23.07 4.11 25.29
C GLY A 205 -23.45 5.60 25.19
N ASP A 206 -23.06 6.36 26.22
CA ASP A 206 -23.45 7.76 26.47
C ASP A 206 -22.91 8.77 25.43
N GLY A 207 -21.91 8.33 24.66
CA GLY A 207 -21.13 9.14 23.76
C GLY A 207 -21.87 9.60 22.51
N ARG A 208 -21.39 10.74 22.01
CA ARG A 208 -21.81 11.37 20.76
C ARG A 208 -20.61 11.81 19.94
N LEU A 209 -20.61 11.44 18.66
CA LEU A 209 -19.73 12.04 17.65
C LEU A 209 -20.37 13.33 17.12
N SER A 210 -19.55 14.37 16.91
CA SER A 210 -20.02 15.71 16.55
C SER A 210 -20.71 15.76 15.16
N GLY A 211 -21.45 16.84 14.89
CA GLY A 211 -22.23 16.97 13.65
C GLY A 211 -21.38 16.92 12.38
N ASN A 212 -20.17 17.48 12.43
CA ASN A 212 -19.16 17.46 11.35
C ASN A 212 -18.13 16.31 11.51
N GLY A 213 -18.42 15.34 12.39
CA GLY A 213 -17.62 14.14 12.65
C GLY A 213 -16.24 14.38 13.26
N SER A 214 -15.94 15.60 13.68
CA SER A 214 -14.60 15.98 14.11
C SER A 214 -14.21 15.36 15.46
N TYR A 215 -15.08 15.40 16.48
CA TYR A 215 -14.73 15.02 17.85
C TYR A 215 -15.75 14.08 18.48
N LEU A 216 -15.29 13.30 19.46
CA LEU A 216 -16.11 12.56 20.41
C LEU A 216 -16.37 13.45 21.64
N SER A 217 -17.58 13.37 22.18
CA SER A 217 -17.97 13.99 23.46
C SER A 217 -18.83 13.03 24.27
N PHE A 218 -18.60 12.97 25.59
CA PHE A 218 -19.37 12.20 26.57
C PHE A 218 -19.41 12.92 27.92
N CYS A 219 -20.40 12.62 28.77
CA CYS A 219 -20.72 13.42 29.96
C CYS A 219 -21.22 12.55 31.11
N HIS A 220 -20.49 12.53 32.24
CA HIS A 220 -20.84 11.75 33.42
C HIS A 220 -21.18 12.65 34.61
N GLY A 221 -22.00 12.17 35.54
CA GLY A 221 -22.23 12.89 36.80
C GLY A 221 -20.95 12.95 37.65
N GLU A 222 -20.84 13.94 38.53
CA GLU A 222 -19.65 14.12 39.40
C GLU A 222 -19.33 12.88 40.26
N ALA A 223 -20.34 12.08 40.64
CA ALA A 223 -20.17 10.79 41.32
C ALA A 223 -19.47 9.70 40.48
N GLN A 224 -19.33 9.89 39.16
CA GLN A 224 -18.62 9.00 38.22
C GLN A 224 -17.38 9.69 37.61
N ARG A 225 -16.87 10.74 38.26
CA ARG A 225 -15.71 11.52 37.80
C ARG A 225 -14.49 10.66 37.43
N ASP A 226 -14.17 9.66 38.24
CA ASP A 226 -13.01 8.79 38.02
C ASP A 226 -13.19 7.90 36.77
N TYR A 227 -14.43 7.50 36.46
CA TYR A 227 -14.74 6.78 35.23
C TYR A 227 -14.64 7.68 33.99
N ALA A 228 -15.04 8.95 34.10
CA ALA A 228 -14.85 9.93 33.02
C ALA A 228 -13.36 10.18 32.74
N PHE A 229 -12.53 10.31 33.78
CA PHE A 229 -11.07 10.40 33.64
C PHE A 229 -10.45 9.12 33.08
N PHE A 230 -10.93 7.94 33.50
CA PHE A 230 -10.51 6.65 32.94
C PHE A 230 -10.78 6.58 31.42
N LYS A 231 -12.01 6.89 30.98
CA LYS A 231 -12.33 6.96 29.54
C LYS A 231 -11.52 8.04 28.81
N ALA A 232 -11.12 9.12 29.47
CA ALA A 232 -10.23 10.11 28.88
C ALA A 232 -8.79 9.58 28.70
N ALA A 233 -8.21 8.92 29.71
CA ALA A 233 -6.87 8.34 29.63
C ALA A 233 -6.76 7.28 28.50
N LEU A 234 -7.78 6.41 28.37
CA LEU A 234 -7.89 5.43 27.28
C LEU A 234 -7.98 6.03 25.87
N LEU A 235 -8.17 7.35 25.76
CA LEU A 235 -8.32 8.08 24.51
C LEU A 235 -7.24 9.16 24.33
N GLU A 236 -6.10 9.07 25.03
CA GLU A 236 -4.98 10.03 24.97
C GLU A 236 -4.51 10.33 23.53
N GLU A 237 -4.52 9.32 22.65
CA GLU A 237 -4.29 9.42 21.20
C GLU A 237 -5.12 10.54 20.51
N LEU A 238 -6.29 10.85 21.05
CA LEU A 238 -7.24 11.86 20.56
C LEU A 238 -7.21 13.17 21.36
N SER A 239 -6.20 13.36 22.22
CA SER A 239 -5.95 14.56 23.04
C SER A 239 -7.20 15.08 23.78
N PRO A 240 -7.81 14.28 24.68
CA PRO A 240 -9.08 14.60 25.30
C PRO A 240 -8.95 15.69 26.36
N ARG A 241 -9.84 16.67 26.29
CA ARG A 241 -9.99 17.73 27.29
C ARG A 241 -11.15 17.38 28.21
N THR A 242 -10.91 17.43 29.51
CA THR A 242 -11.93 17.21 30.54
C THR A 242 -12.25 18.52 31.25
N THR A 243 -13.55 18.80 31.42
CA THR A 243 -14.06 20.01 32.07
C THR A 243 -15.13 19.63 33.08
N VAL A 244 -15.00 20.12 34.32
CA VAL A 244 -16.05 20.01 35.33
C VAL A 244 -16.99 21.21 35.20
N LEU A 245 -18.27 20.93 34.99
CA LEU A 245 -19.34 21.92 34.77
C LEU A 245 -20.37 21.81 35.89
N ARG A 246 -21.04 22.92 36.22
CA ARG A 246 -22.25 22.90 37.05
C ARG A 246 -23.47 23.01 36.16
N ALA A 247 -24.24 21.94 36.05
CA ALA A 247 -25.50 21.92 35.33
C ALA A 247 -26.64 22.30 36.27
N ALA A 248 -27.47 23.28 35.91
CA ALA A 248 -28.73 23.52 36.59
C ALA A 248 -29.63 22.29 36.46
N ALA A 249 -30.27 21.85 37.54
CA ALA A 249 -31.22 20.76 37.44
C ALA A 249 -32.50 21.27 36.77
N GLY A 250 -32.96 20.55 35.74
CA GLY A 250 -34.32 20.74 35.22
C GLY A 250 -35.33 20.61 36.37
N ASN A 251 -36.29 21.52 36.43
CA ASN A 251 -37.30 21.65 37.49
C ASN A 251 -36.75 22.15 38.85
N GLY A 252 -35.78 23.08 38.85
CA GLY A 252 -35.49 23.94 40.01
C GLY A 252 -34.70 23.30 41.16
N GLY A 253 -34.19 22.09 40.97
CA GLY A 253 -33.30 21.45 41.95
C GLY A 253 -31.91 22.10 42.02
N ALA A 254 -31.16 21.77 43.08
CA ALA A 254 -29.77 22.22 43.22
C ALA A 254 -28.91 21.80 42.01
N ALA A 255 -28.04 22.71 41.56
CA ALA A 255 -27.14 22.46 40.44
C ALA A 255 -26.18 21.30 40.74
N ARG A 256 -26.03 20.38 39.79
CA ARG A 256 -25.20 19.17 39.93
C ARG A 256 -23.90 19.31 39.13
N GLY A 257 -22.81 18.79 39.68
CA GLY A 257 -21.56 18.65 38.94
C GLY A 257 -21.68 17.61 37.83
N VAL A 258 -21.14 17.93 36.67
CA VAL A 258 -21.04 17.07 35.48
C VAL A 258 -19.62 17.16 34.95
N VAL A 259 -19.01 16.00 34.70
CA VAL A 259 -17.69 15.88 34.08
C VAL A 259 -17.89 15.63 32.59
N GLN A 260 -17.61 16.65 31.79
CA GLN A 260 -17.63 16.56 30.32
C GLN A 260 -16.24 16.23 29.82
N VAL A 261 -16.13 15.26 28.91
CA VAL A 261 -14.91 14.96 28.15
C VAL A 261 -15.16 15.23 26.67
N ARG A 262 -14.18 15.84 25.99
CA ARG A 262 -14.22 16.10 24.55
C ARG A 262 -12.85 15.92 23.90
N THR A 263 -12.76 15.11 22.85
CA THR A 263 -11.51 14.96 22.08
C THR A 263 -11.16 16.22 21.27
N LEU A 264 -9.95 16.28 20.75
CA LEU A 264 -9.67 17.15 19.60
C LEU A 264 -10.36 16.62 18.32
N PRO A 265 -10.49 17.49 17.30
CA PRO A 265 -10.82 17.08 15.93
C PRO A 265 -9.86 16.01 15.38
N HIS A 266 -10.38 14.86 14.95
CA HIS A 266 -9.59 13.80 14.32
C HIS A 266 -10.34 13.12 13.16
N ARG A 267 -9.67 12.81 12.04
CA ARG A 267 -10.34 12.31 10.83
C ARG A 267 -10.94 10.92 10.99
N ALA A 268 -10.33 10.04 11.80
CA ALA A 268 -10.88 8.70 12.05
C ALA A 268 -12.27 8.73 12.72
N LEU A 269 -12.52 9.75 13.57
CA LEU A 269 -13.82 9.97 14.19
C LEU A 269 -14.89 10.37 13.16
N ARG A 270 -14.50 10.96 12.02
CA ARG A 270 -15.42 11.28 10.92
C ARG A 270 -15.84 10.03 10.15
N LEU A 271 -14.93 9.06 9.98
CA LEU A 271 -15.25 7.76 9.38
C LEU A 271 -16.24 6.98 10.25
N LEU A 272 -15.99 6.94 11.57
CA LEU A 272 -16.96 6.38 12.51
C LEU A 272 -18.29 7.16 12.50
N ARG A 273 -18.25 8.49 12.31
CA ARG A 273 -19.46 9.34 12.22
C ARG A 273 -20.29 9.10 10.95
N SER A 274 -19.71 8.62 9.84
CA SER A 274 -20.49 8.23 8.65
C SER A 274 -21.13 6.85 8.78
N ASP A 275 -20.51 5.94 9.54
CA ASP A 275 -21.06 4.61 9.81
C ASP A 275 -22.16 4.66 10.89
N PHE A 276 -21.87 5.22 12.07
CA PHE A 276 -22.77 5.22 13.24
C PHE A 276 -23.97 6.18 13.16
N TYR A 277 -24.18 6.92 12.07
CA TYR A 277 -25.23 7.94 12.01
C TYR A 277 -25.82 8.12 10.61
N ARG A 278 -27.13 7.89 10.47
CA ARG A 278 -27.93 8.19 9.26
C ARG A 278 -29.28 8.79 9.66
N PRO A 279 -29.57 10.04 9.28
CA PRO A 279 -29.22 11.23 10.08
C PRO A 279 -29.26 11.13 11.63
N ARG A 280 -29.96 10.14 12.22
CA ARG A 280 -29.94 9.82 13.66
C ARG A 280 -28.84 8.79 13.99
N LYS A 281 -28.59 8.53 15.28
CA LYS A 281 -27.65 7.50 15.78
C LYS A 281 -28.13 6.11 15.33
N ARG A 282 -27.20 5.26 14.87
CA ARG A 282 -27.44 3.92 14.28
C ARG A 282 -26.33 2.94 14.64
N VAL A 283 -26.60 1.64 14.60
CA VAL A 283 -25.59 0.57 14.74
C VAL A 283 -25.11 0.13 13.35
N PRO A 284 -23.82 0.28 13.01
CA PRO A 284 -23.27 -0.22 11.75
C PRO A 284 -23.34 -1.76 11.69
N PRO A 285 -23.67 -2.38 10.53
CA PRO A 285 -23.71 -3.85 10.39
C PRO A 285 -22.42 -4.56 10.83
N TRP A 286 -21.25 -3.95 10.59
CA TRP A 286 -19.95 -4.49 10.98
C TRP A 286 -19.79 -4.66 12.51
N VAL A 287 -20.63 -4.03 13.35
CA VAL A 287 -20.61 -4.24 14.80
C VAL A 287 -20.92 -5.69 15.15
N ALA A 288 -21.74 -6.40 14.38
CA ALA A 288 -21.98 -7.84 14.60
C ALA A 288 -20.70 -8.67 14.47
N GLU A 289 -19.79 -8.27 13.58
CA GLU A 289 -18.52 -8.97 13.29
C GLU A 289 -17.38 -8.51 14.21
N ARG A 290 -17.39 -7.23 14.64
CA ARG A 290 -16.27 -6.60 15.36
C ARG A 290 -16.49 -6.31 16.84
N LEU A 291 -17.73 -6.36 17.37
CA LEU A 291 -17.99 -6.18 18.80
C LEU A 291 -17.15 -7.17 19.61
N ASN A 292 -16.31 -6.65 20.52
CA ASN A 292 -15.41 -7.43 21.36
C ASN A 292 -15.60 -7.09 22.85
N ASP A 293 -14.95 -7.85 23.73
CA ASP A 293 -15.10 -7.71 25.19
C ASP A 293 -14.73 -6.29 25.69
N ARG A 294 -13.76 -5.63 25.04
CA ARG A 294 -13.33 -4.26 25.36
C ARG A 294 -14.41 -3.23 25.00
N MET A 295 -14.97 -3.30 23.79
CA MET A 295 -16.10 -2.47 23.35
C MET A 295 -17.32 -2.69 24.26
N LEU A 296 -17.63 -3.96 24.55
CA LEU A 296 -18.76 -4.37 25.37
C LEU A 296 -18.61 -3.89 26.82
N ALA A 297 -17.41 -3.95 27.39
CA ALA A 297 -17.14 -3.45 28.73
C ALA A 297 -17.40 -1.94 28.86
N ILE A 298 -16.93 -1.14 27.90
CA ILE A 298 -17.17 0.32 27.88
C ILE A 298 -18.67 0.61 27.72
N TRP A 299 -19.33 -0.05 26.76
CA TRP A 299 -20.77 0.12 26.51
C TRP A 299 -21.62 -0.27 27.73
N PHE A 300 -21.28 -1.38 28.40
CA PHE A 300 -21.95 -1.83 29.62
C PHE A 300 -21.66 -0.91 30.82
N MET A 301 -20.44 -0.38 30.94
CA MET A 301 -20.14 0.62 31.98
C MET A 301 -20.90 1.93 31.76
N ASP A 302 -21.27 2.28 30.54
CA ASP A 302 -22.17 3.40 30.25
C ASP A 302 -23.64 3.03 30.52
N GLU A 303 -24.26 2.18 29.68
CA GLU A 303 -25.71 1.95 29.61
C GLU A 303 -26.20 0.64 30.27
N GLY A 304 -25.28 -0.13 30.85
CA GLY A 304 -25.57 -1.38 31.57
C GLY A 304 -25.94 -1.19 33.05
N ASP A 305 -26.74 -2.10 33.58
CA ASP A 305 -27.17 -2.20 34.98
C ASP A 305 -27.23 -3.68 35.41
N THR A 306 -26.95 -4.00 36.67
CA THR A 306 -27.08 -5.36 37.23
C THR A 306 -27.89 -5.30 38.52
N ARG A 307 -29.15 -5.74 38.44
CA ARG A 307 -30.09 -5.69 39.57
C ARG A 307 -30.03 -6.97 40.37
N ILE A 308 -29.74 -6.86 41.65
CA ILE A 308 -29.75 -7.97 42.61
C ILE A 308 -31.15 -8.07 43.23
N ARG A 309 -31.89 -9.14 42.93
CA ARG A 309 -33.18 -9.45 43.59
C ARG A 309 -32.99 -10.51 44.67
N PRO A 310 -33.68 -10.45 45.81
CA PRO A 310 -33.71 -11.56 46.76
C PRO A 310 -34.27 -12.84 46.10
N PRO A 311 -33.71 -14.04 46.37
CA PRO A 311 -32.48 -14.32 47.10
C PRO A 311 -31.25 -14.31 46.18
N ARG A 312 -30.47 -13.22 46.18
CA ARG A 312 -29.21 -13.02 45.42
C ARG A 312 -29.27 -13.34 43.91
N ARG A 313 -30.44 -13.30 43.28
CA ARG A 313 -30.61 -13.43 41.83
C ARG A 313 -30.23 -12.12 41.15
N ALA A 314 -29.01 -12.05 40.62
CA ALA A 314 -28.54 -10.92 39.83
C ALA A 314 -28.93 -11.08 38.36
N SER A 315 -29.56 -10.05 37.79
CA SER A 315 -29.94 -9.98 36.38
C SER A 315 -29.45 -8.67 35.76
N SER A 316 -28.70 -8.76 34.67
CA SER A 316 -28.14 -7.62 33.96
C SER A 316 -29.02 -7.20 32.78
N GLU A 317 -29.09 -5.90 32.51
CA GLU A 317 -29.71 -5.32 31.32
C GLU A 317 -28.83 -4.19 30.74
N ILE A 318 -28.96 -3.95 29.44
CA ILE A 318 -28.36 -2.79 28.75
C ILE A 318 -29.49 -1.97 28.13
N ALA A 319 -29.49 -0.66 28.40
CA ALA A 319 -30.40 0.28 27.76
C ALA A 319 -29.97 0.54 26.30
N THR A 320 -30.91 0.39 25.36
CA THR A 320 -30.66 0.64 23.92
C THR A 320 -31.53 1.75 23.34
N VAL A 321 -32.10 2.61 24.20
CA VAL A 321 -33.03 3.70 23.85
C VAL A 321 -32.41 4.74 22.89
N GLY A 322 -31.09 4.80 22.79
CA GLY A 322 -30.37 5.63 21.82
C GLY A 322 -30.38 5.13 20.37
N PHE A 323 -30.96 3.95 20.09
CA PHE A 323 -30.99 3.29 18.77
C PHE A 323 -32.43 2.89 18.38
N PRO A 324 -32.75 2.79 17.08
CA PRO A 324 -34.02 2.24 16.62
C PRO A 324 -34.06 0.71 16.81
N GLU A 325 -35.26 0.13 16.99
CA GLU A 325 -35.38 -1.32 17.27
C GLU A 325 -34.87 -2.22 16.12
N GLU A 326 -34.86 -1.71 14.89
CA GLU A 326 -34.30 -2.37 13.69
C GLU A 326 -32.78 -2.61 13.76
N ASP A 327 -32.04 -1.89 14.63
CA ASP A 327 -30.60 -2.05 14.82
C ASP A 327 -30.24 -3.11 15.89
N LEU A 328 -31.19 -3.49 16.74
CA LEU A 328 -30.96 -4.41 17.86
C LEU A 328 -30.54 -5.83 17.41
N PRO A 329 -31.01 -6.40 16.29
CA PRO A 329 -30.51 -7.67 15.77
C PRO A 329 -28.99 -7.68 15.53
N THR A 330 -28.41 -6.56 15.08
CA THR A 330 -26.95 -6.40 14.87
C THR A 330 -26.18 -6.49 16.18
N LEU A 331 -26.69 -5.86 17.24
CA LEU A 331 -26.10 -5.93 18.59
C LEU A 331 -26.21 -7.35 19.16
N VAL A 332 -27.37 -7.99 19.02
CA VAL A 332 -27.60 -9.38 19.48
C VAL A 332 -26.72 -10.38 18.71
N ALA A 333 -26.48 -10.17 17.41
CA ALA A 333 -25.55 -10.99 16.63
C ALA A 333 -24.11 -10.86 17.14
N GLY A 334 -23.66 -9.63 17.44
CA GLY A 334 -22.35 -9.39 18.05
C GLY A 334 -22.19 -10.04 19.42
N LEU A 335 -23.21 -9.94 20.28
CA LEU A 335 -23.22 -10.57 21.61
C LEU A 335 -23.19 -12.11 21.52
N ARG A 336 -23.91 -12.70 20.56
CA ARG A 336 -23.86 -14.15 20.28
C ARG A 336 -22.51 -14.61 19.76
N ARG A 337 -21.79 -13.76 19.00
CA ARG A 337 -20.42 -14.03 18.56
C ARG A 337 -19.41 -14.06 19.72
N LEU A 338 -19.74 -13.37 20.84
CA LEU A 338 -19.00 -13.42 22.11
C LEU A 338 -19.53 -14.52 23.07
N GLY A 339 -20.38 -15.42 22.58
CA GLY A 339 -20.93 -16.55 23.36
C GLY A 339 -22.10 -16.21 24.28
N LEU A 340 -22.63 -14.98 24.23
CA LEU A 340 -23.76 -14.53 25.06
C LEU A 340 -25.09 -14.67 24.32
N THR A 341 -26.13 -15.15 24.99
CA THR A 341 -27.47 -15.41 24.40
C THR A 341 -28.57 -14.51 25.00
N PRO A 342 -28.46 -13.18 24.91
CA PRO A 342 -29.44 -12.26 25.49
C PRO A 342 -30.79 -12.29 24.76
N SER A 343 -31.80 -11.79 25.46
CA SER A 343 -33.14 -11.49 24.93
C SER A 343 -33.32 -9.99 24.73
N VAL A 344 -34.33 -9.58 23.95
CA VAL A 344 -34.67 -8.16 23.73
C VAL A 344 -36.12 -7.92 24.16
N GLN A 345 -36.34 -6.91 25.01
CA GLN A 345 -37.68 -6.54 25.47
C GLN A 345 -37.75 -5.04 25.75
N ARG A 346 -38.70 -4.35 25.10
CA ARG A 346 -39.00 -2.90 25.26
C ARG A 346 -37.76 -2.00 25.07
N GLY A 347 -37.09 -2.10 23.92
CA GLY A 347 -35.90 -1.29 23.62
C GLY A 347 -34.72 -1.48 24.60
N ARG A 348 -34.60 -2.66 25.22
CA ARG A 348 -33.50 -3.06 26.11
C ARG A 348 -33.05 -4.50 25.82
N ILE A 349 -31.76 -4.76 26.04
CA ILE A 349 -31.15 -6.09 25.96
C ILE A 349 -31.08 -6.66 27.39
N HIS A 350 -31.61 -7.86 27.60
CA HIS A 350 -31.72 -8.51 28.91
C HIS A 350 -30.94 -9.82 28.95
N PHE A 351 -30.17 -10.01 30.01
CA PHE A 351 -29.41 -11.22 30.30
C PHE A 351 -30.08 -11.95 31.46
N ASP A 352 -30.27 -13.26 31.34
CA ASP A 352 -30.79 -14.08 32.46
C ASP A 352 -29.71 -14.28 33.55
N LEU A 353 -29.99 -15.08 34.57
CA LEU A 353 -29.06 -15.28 35.70
C LEU A 353 -27.70 -15.86 35.27
N ARG A 354 -27.69 -16.78 34.29
CA ARG A 354 -26.49 -17.42 33.74
C ARG A 354 -25.77 -16.45 32.81
N GLU A 355 -26.52 -15.83 31.91
CA GLU A 355 -25.98 -14.87 30.94
C GLU A 355 -25.42 -13.61 31.62
N SER A 356 -25.94 -13.23 32.79
CA SER A 356 -25.43 -12.12 33.60
C SER A 356 -24.08 -12.44 34.27
N GLU A 357 -23.87 -13.68 34.72
CA GLU A 357 -22.55 -14.11 35.18
C GLU A 357 -21.58 -14.21 34.00
N ALA A 358 -22.00 -14.80 32.86
CA ALA A 358 -21.17 -14.94 31.66
C ALA A 358 -20.73 -13.58 31.09
N LEU A 359 -21.65 -12.63 30.93
CA LEU A 359 -21.36 -11.24 30.56
C LEU A 359 -20.34 -10.63 31.53
N SER A 360 -20.59 -10.76 32.83
CA SER A 360 -19.70 -10.22 33.85
C SER A 360 -18.31 -10.86 33.81
N ILE A 361 -18.18 -12.16 33.50
CA ILE A 361 -16.90 -12.85 33.37
C ILE A 361 -16.10 -12.28 32.19
N ALA A 362 -16.73 -12.08 31.03
CA ALA A 362 -16.09 -11.53 29.84
C ALA A 362 -15.56 -10.10 30.08
N ILE A 363 -16.37 -9.24 30.69
CA ILE A 363 -16.00 -7.81 30.85
C ILE A 363 -15.23 -7.48 32.14
N ALA A 364 -15.24 -8.33 33.18
CA ALA A 364 -14.61 -8.01 34.47
C ALA A 364 -13.12 -7.59 34.43
N PRO A 365 -12.26 -8.14 33.54
CA PRO A 365 -10.89 -7.67 33.35
C PRO A 365 -10.81 -6.21 32.90
N TYR A 366 -11.82 -5.72 32.17
CA TYR A 366 -11.86 -4.38 31.58
C TYR A 366 -12.53 -3.32 32.48
N VAL A 367 -13.14 -3.71 33.61
CA VAL A 367 -13.93 -2.81 34.47
C VAL A 367 -13.12 -2.34 35.69
N PRO A 368 -12.68 -1.06 35.73
CA PRO A 368 -11.83 -0.51 36.78
C PRO A 368 -12.60 -0.33 38.11
N PRO A 369 -11.90 -0.22 39.25
CA PRO A 369 -12.48 -0.22 40.59
C PRO A 369 -13.76 0.61 40.80
N PRO A 370 -13.87 1.88 40.31
CA PRO A 370 -15.08 2.69 40.52
C PRO A 370 -16.36 2.07 39.91
N MET A 371 -16.24 1.32 38.81
CA MET A 371 -17.37 0.80 38.03
C MET A 371 -17.73 -0.66 38.34
N ARG A 372 -16.96 -1.34 39.21
CA ARG A 372 -17.17 -2.76 39.53
C ARG A 372 -18.51 -3.06 40.20
N HIS A 373 -19.18 -2.02 40.73
CA HIS A 373 -20.54 -2.11 41.26
C HIS A 373 -21.60 -2.50 40.21
N LYS A 374 -21.32 -2.32 38.90
CA LYS A 374 -22.21 -2.77 37.81
C LYS A 374 -22.12 -4.26 37.49
N LEU A 375 -21.14 -5.00 38.00
CA LEU A 375 -20.89 -6.42 37.67
C LEU A 375 -21.70 -7.39 38.55
N HIS A 376 -21.79 -8.66 38.12
CA HIS A 376 -22.22 -9.76 38.99
C HIS A 376 -21.37 -9.79 40.28
N PRO A 377 -21.94 -9.69 41.50
CA PRO A 377 -21.17 -9.43 42.72
C PRO A 377 -20.09 -10.46 43.06
N GLU A 378 -20.25 -11.71 42.63
CA GLU A 378 -19.25 -12.76 42.86
C GLU A 378 -18.12 -12.70 41.83
N VAL A 379 -18.41 -12.34 40.58
CA VAL A 379 -17.39 -12.08 39.55
C VAL A 379 -16.60 -10.81 39.89
N ALA A 380 -17.28 -9.78 40.39
CA ALA A 380 -16.68 -8.54 40.87
C ALA A 380 -15.63 -8.76 41.98
N ARG A 381 -15.74 -9.86 42.75
CA ARG A 381 -14.74 -10.32 43.73
C ARG A 381 -13.72 -11.31 43.17
N ARG A 382 -14.10 -12.15 42.19
CA ARG A 382 -13.29 -13.28 41.67
C ARG A 382 -12.30 -12.90 40.57
N ILE A 383 -12.66 -11.99 39.66
CA ILE A 383 -11.85 -11.67 38.45
C ILE A 383 -11.41 -10.20 38.54
N PRO A 384 -10.13 -9.89 38.80
CA PRO A 384 -9.67 -8.52 38.98
C PRO A 384 -9.73 -7.69 37.70
N TYR A 385 -9.56 -6.36 37.84
CA TYR A 385 -9.26 -5.48 36.72
C TYR A 385 -7.82 -5.69 36.25
N ASP A 386 -7.61 -5.69 34.93
CA ASP A 386 -6.35 -5.98 34.24
C ASP A 386 -6.05 -4.82 33.27
N PRO A 387 -5.15 -3.88 33.61
CA PRO A 387 -4.90 -2.69 32.80
C PRO A 387 -4.25 -2.99 31.45
N ASP A 388 -3.52 -4.10 31.33
CA ASP A 388 -2.82 -4.47 30.10
C ASP A 388 -3.82 -4.88 28.99
N ARG A 389 -5.08 -5.16 29.35
CA ARG A 389 -6.20 -5.29 28.42
C ARG A 389 -6.48 -4.04 27.59
N PHE A 390 -5.95 -2.88 27.99
CA PHE A 390 -6.04 -1.63 27.25
C PHE A 390 -4.71 -1.17 26.61
N ALA A 391 -3.66 -2.01 26.64
CA ALA A 391 -2.37 -1.70 26.01
C ALA A 391 -2.54 -1.17 24.57
N THR A 392 -1.92 -0.03 24.28
CA THR A 392 -2.04 0.69 23.01
C THR A 392 -0.97 0.25 22.01
N GLY A 393 -1.39 -0.09 20.79
CA GLY A 393 -0.52 -0.34 19.65
C GLY A 393 -0.49 0.86 18.67
N PRO A 394 0.36 0.82 17.62
CA PRO A 394 0.36 1.84 16.57
C PRO A 394 -1.01 1.87 15.85
N PRO A 395 -1.51 3.04 15.42
CA PRO A 395 -2.84 3.16 14.83
C PRO A 395 -3.03 2.33 13.57
N ARG A 396 -4.15 1.61 13.44
CA ARG A 396 -4.48 0.83 12.25
C ARG A 396 -5.15 1.72 11.20
N ALA A 397 -4.68 1.65 9.95
CA ALA A 397 -5.20 2.46 8.86
C ALA A 397 -6.69 2.14 8.61
N MET A 398 -7.52 3.18 8.59
CA MET A 398 -8.95 3.09 8.29
C MET A 398 -9.22 3.39 6.82
N TYR A 399 -10.26 2.75 6.29
CA TYR A 399 -10.62 2.76 4.88
C TYR A 399 -11.91 3.56 4.61
N ASP A 400 -11.95 4.32 3.52
CA ASP A 400 -13.07 5.19 3.14
C ASP A 400 -13.29 5.16 1.62
N ARG A 401 -14.52 5.41 1.16
CA ARG A 401 -14.88 5.29 -0.27
C ARG A 401 -14.15 6.32 -1.14
N VAL A 402 -13.62 5.86 -2.27
CA VAL A 402 -12.88 6.69 -3.21
C VAL A 402 -13.80 7.55 -4.10
N ASP A 403 -13.44 8.81 -4.27
CA ASP A 403 -13.84 9.64 -5.42
C ASP A 403 -12.63 9.76 -6.33
N VAL A 404 -12.69 8.98 -7.42
CA VAL A 404 -11.66 8.84 -8.45
C VAL A 404 -12.17 9.47 -9.74
N ARG A 405 -11.36 10.33 -10.36
CA ARG A 405 -11.72 11.06 -11.59
C ARG A 405 -10.57 11.07 -12.57
N ASP A 406 -10.83 10.72 -13.82
CA ASP A 406 -9.90 10.98 -14.91
C ASP A 406 -9.77 12.51 -15.10
N VAL A 407 -8.54 13.01 -15.06
CA VAL A 407 -8.17 14.43 -15.22
C VAL A 407 -7.11 14.59 -16.31
N THR A 408 -6.91 13.59 -17.17
CA THR A 408 -5.85 13.56 -18.21
C THR A 408 -5.85 14.80 -19.10
N HIS A 409 -7.03 15.37 -19.38
CA HIS A 409 -7.19 16.54 -20.26
C HIS A 409 -6.99 17.90 -19.57
N ARG A 410 -6.63 17.96 -18.28
CA ARG A 410 -6.36 19.25 -17.61
C ARG A 410 -5.06 19.88 -18.12
N PRO A 411 -5.06 21.19 -18.45
CA PRO A 411 -3.82 21.94 -18.66
C PRO A 411 -2.91 21.86 -17.42
N ARG A 412 -1.62 21.67 -17.64
CA ARG A 412 -0.61 21.50 -16.58
C ARG A 412 0.65 22.30 -16.90
N THR A 413 1.18 22.97 -15.89
CA THR A 413 2.43 23.76 -15.94
C THR A 413 3.67 22.90 -15.70
N ASP A 414 3.55 21.83 -14.91
CA ASP A 414 4.61 20.83 -14.76
C ASP A 414 4.26 19.58 -15.59
N ALA A 415 5.14 19.25 -16.54
CA ALA A 415 5.11 18.02 -17.31
C ALA A 415 5.80 16.86 -16.56
N THR A 416 6.31 17.12 -15.35
CA THR A 416 7.18 16.25 -14.56
C THR A 416 6.51 15.80 -13.27
N PHE A 417 6.91 14.63 -12.83
CA PHE A 417 6.05 13.72 -12.11
C PHE A 417 7.00 12.81 -11.24
N PHE A 418 6.71 12.54 -9.96
CA PHE A 418 7.67 12.22 -8.87
C PHE A 418 7.28 11.02 -7.96
N CYS A 419 8.26 10.34 -7.37
CA CYS A 419 8.03 9.23 -6.42
C CYS A 419 9.15 9.12 -5.36
N ILE A 420 8.92 8.34 -4.29
CA ILE A 420 9.93 8.05 -3.25
C ILE A 420 9.95 6.56 -2.90
N ASP A 421 11.12 6.06 -2.48
CA ASP A 421 11.26 4.72 -1.90
C ASP A 421 11.26 4.79 -0.36
N VAL A 422 10.56 3.86 0.26
CA VAL A 422 10.35 3.79 1.71
C VAL A 422 10.87 2.46 2.26
N GLU A 423 11.62 2.54 3.35
CA GLU A 423 12.39 1.43 3.92
C GLU A 423 11.50 0.26 4.40
N GLY A 424 11.71 -0.93 3.80
CA GLY A 424 11.06 -2.19 4.16
C GLY A 424 9.61 -2.34 3.68
N THR A 425 8.81 -1.27 3.75
CA THR A 425 7.38 -1.30 3.39
C THR A 425 7.09 -0.87 1.95
N HIS A 426 8.01 -0.14 1.31
CA HIS A 426 7.92 0.33 -0.07
C HIS A 426 6.64 1.14 -0.41
N ASN A 427 5.89 1.66 0.56
CA ASN A 427 4.67 2.44 0.35
C ASN A 427 4.60 3.67 1.26
N PHE A 428 3.74 4.64 0.94
CA PHE A 428 3.58 5.87 1.74
C PHE A 428 2.17 6.43 1.72
N VAL A 429 1.83 7.19 2.77
CA VAL A 429 0.59 7.95 2.88
C VAL A 429 0.65 9.21 2.00
N THR A 430 -0.36 9.39 1.14
CA THR A 430 -0.63 10.66 0.45
C THR A 430 -1.98 11.25 0.88
N ALA A 431 -2.20 12.54 0.61
CA ALA A 431 -3.44 13.23 0.97
C ALA A 431 -4.71 12.68 0.29
N GLY A 432 -4.58 11.83 -0.73
CA GLY A 432 -5.70 11.12 -1.38
C GLY A 432 -5.72 9.61 -1.18
N GLY A 433 -4.80 9.04 -0.38
CA GLY A 433 -4.74 7.60 -0.09
C GLY A 433 -3.32 7.06 0.11
N VAL A 434 -3.20 5.83 0.59
CA VAL A 434 -1.91 5.10 0.68
C VAL A 434 -1.55 4.49 -0.68
N VAL A 435 -0.33 4.74 -1.15
CA VAL A 435 0.14 4.32 -2.47
C VAL A 435 1.48 3.56 -2.38
N HIS A 436 1.70 2.60 -3.26
CA HIS A 436 2.92 1.80 -3.28
C HIS A 436 3.98 2.43 -4.20
N ASN A 437 5.26 2.15 -3.93
CA ASN A 437 6.30 2.30 -4.92
C ASN A 437 6.08 1.33 -6.10
N CYS A 438 7.07 1.30 -6.95
CA CYS A 438 6.84 1.44 -8.36
C CYS A 438 7.96 0.51 -8.91
N ARG A 439 7.70 -0.72 -9.42
CA ARG A 439 8.67 -1.67 -10.08
C ARG A 439 8.08 -3.03 -10.54
N PRO A 440 8.75 -3.83 -11.41
CA PRO A 440 8.54 -5.28 -11.52
C PRO A 440 8.64 -5.98 -10.14
N PRO A 441 7.59 -6.69 -9.68
CA PRO A 441 7.66 -7.42 -8.42
C PRO A 441 8.59 -8.63 -8.51
N GLY A 442 9.57 -8.73 -7.62
CA GLY A 442 10.33 -9.96 -7.37
C GLY A 442 11.23 -10.48 -8.51
N ASN A 443 11.66 -9.62 -9.44
CA ASN A 443 12.43 -10.01 -10.64
C ASN A 443 11.73 -11.08 -11.52
N ARG A 444 10.39 -11.05 -11.60
CA ARG A 444 9.64 -11.92 -12.52
C ARG A 444 9.96 -11.64 -13.99
N ASP A 445 9.67 -12.62 -14.83
CA ASP A 445 9.63 -12.51 -16.29
C ASP A 445 8.84 -11.26 -16.78
N PRO A 446 9.28 -10.61 -17.87
CA PRO A 446 8.55 -9.52 -18.49
C PRO A 446 7.29 -10.02 -19.23
N LEU A 447 6.19 -9.27 -19.10
CA LEU A 447 4.89 -9.59 -19.70
C LEU A 447 4.78 -9.03 -21.15
N PRO A 448 3.89 -9.56 -22.00
CA PRO A 448 3.88 -9.21 -23.43
C PRO A 448 3.71 -7.72 -23.73
N ASP A 449 2.85 -7.02 -22.99
CA ASP A 449 2.67 -5.57 -23.06
C ASP A 449 3.92 -4.78 -22.61
N GLU A 450 4.69 -5.33 -21.67
CA GLU A 450 5.92 -4.71 -21.17
C GLU A 450 7.04 -4.80 -22.20
N ILE A 451 7.04 -5.87 -23.00
CA ILE A 451 7.93 -6.10 -24.15
C ILE A 451 7.53 -5.19 -25.33
N GLU A 452 6.26 -5.25 -25.76
CA GLU A 452 5.78 -4.47 -26.93
C GLU A 452 5.94 -2.95 -26.73
N ALA A 453 5.71 -2.45 -25.51
CA ALA A 453 5.93 -1.05 -25.17
C ALA A 453 7.36 -0.54 -25.42
N CYS A 454 8.37 -1.41 -25.31
CA CYS A 454 9.76 -1.08 -25.59
C CYS A 454 10.29 -1.63 -26.92
N ARG A 455 9.47 -2.36 -27.69
CA ARG A 455 9.81 -2.80 -29.05
C ARG A 455 10.39 -1.67 -29.91
N PRO A 456 9.83 -0.43 -29.92
CA PRO A 456 10.38 0.63 -30.78
C PRO A 456 11.70 1.19 -30.28
N TRP A 457 11.97 1.17 -28.96
CA TRP A 457 13.24 1.66 -28.41
C TRP A 457 14.38 0.68 -28.68
N LEU A 458 14.14 -0.62 -28.48
CA LEU A 458 15.14 -1.65 -28.77
C LEU A 458 15.36 -1.82 -30.27
N ALA A 459 14.33 -1.66 -31.10
CA ALA A 459 14.48 -1.57 -32.55
C ALA A 459 15.36 -0.36 -32.94
N GLU A 460 15.08 0.84 -32.41
CA GLU A 460 15.90 2.03 -32.64
C GLU A 460 17.35 1.84 -32.15
N GLN A 461 17.60 1.17 -31.01
CA GLN A 461 18.95 0.84 -30.58
C GLN A 461 19.68 -0.05 -31.60
N ILE A 462 19.03 -1.09 -32.11
CA ILE A 462 19.62 -2.00 -33.10
C ILE A 462 19.87 -1.27 -34.42
N ASP A 463 18.92 -0.44 -34.86
CA ASP A 463 19.00 0.31 -36.11
C ASP A 463 20.03 1.49 -36.01
N LEU A 464 20.40 1.94 -34.79
CA LEU A 464 21.43 2.97 -34.54
C LEU A 464 22.85 2.43 -34.26
N ILE A 465 22.96 1.26 -33.61
CA ILE A 465 24.25 0.55 -33.42
C ILE A 465 24.68 -0.14 -34.71
N ASP A 466 23.71 -0.52 -35.56
CA ASP A 466 23.86 -1.30 -36.79
C ASP A 466 24.73 -2.57 -36.65
N PRO A 467 24.55 -3.41 -35.61
CA PRO A 467 25.45 -4.52 -35.34
C PRO A 467 25.34 -5.58 -36.45
N ARG A 468 26.46 -6.21 -36.80
CA ARG A 468 26.48 -7.36 -37.74
C ARG A 468 25.90 -8.61 -37.09
N ILE A 469 26.08 -8.75 -35.77
CA ILE A 469 25.68 -9.92 -34.98
C ILE A 469 24.89 -9.47 -33.74
N ILE A 470 23.75 -10.12 -33.49
CA ILE A 470 22.92 -9.91 -32.30
C ILE A 470 22.88 -11.21 -31.48
N VAL A 471 23.46 -11.19 -30.28
CA VAL A 471 23.33 -12.29 -29.32
C VAL A 471 22.12 -12.06 -28.43
N THR A 472 21.19 -13.00 -28.47
CA THR A 472 19.97 -12.95 -27.64
C THR A 472 20.13 -13.85 -26.43
N LEU A 473 19.98 -13.29 -25.24
CA LEU A 473 20.22 -13.98 -23.98
C LEU A 473 18.90 -14.51 -23.42
N GLY A 474 18.65 -15.81 -23.56
CA GLY A 474 17.44 -16.47 -23.06
C GLY A 474 16.20 -16.32 -23.94
N ASN A 475 15.07 -16.87 -23.47
CA ASN A 475 13.86 -17.03 -24.29
C ASN A 475 13.23 -15.69 -24.72
N PHE A 476 13.17 -14.69 -23.85
CA PHE A 476 12.44 -13.45 -24.11
C PHE A 476 13.11 -12.61 -25.20
N ALA A 477 14.41 -12.33 -25.05
CA ALA A 477 15.21 -11.66 -26.08
C ALA A 477 15.18 -12.42 -27.42
N THR A 478 15.28 -13.75 -27.39
CA THR A 478 15.27 -14.57 -28.61
C THR A 478 13.93 -14.48 -29.35
N ARG A 479 12.81 -14.60 -28.62
CA ARG A 479 11.45 -14.51 -29.18
C ARG A 479 11.12 -13.12 -29.70
N PHE A 480 11.60 -12.08 -29.02
CA PHE A 480 11.45 -10.68 -29.41
C PHE A 480 12.12 -10.40 -30.77
N ILE A 481 13.37 -10.83 -30.94
CA ILE A 481 14.11 -10.61 -32.20
C ILE A 481 13.57 -11.51 -33.32
N LEU A 482 13.48 -12.83 -33.10
CA LEU A 482 13.04 -13.77 -34.15
C LEU A 482 11.53 -13.71 -34.44
N ASP A 483 10.78 -12.89 -33.71
CA ASP A 483 9.33 -12.65 -33.78
C ASP A 483 8.47 -13.92 -33.86
N ARG A 484 8.93 -14.99 -33.19
CA ARG A 484 8.30 -16.33 -33.25
C ARG A 484 8.53 -17.14 -31.97
N PRO A 485 7.59 -18.04 -31.59
CA PRO A 485 7.72 -18.84 -30.38
C PRO A 485 8.82 -19.91 -30.53
N VAL A 486 9.93 -19.72 -29.81
CA VAL A 486 11.04 -20.69 -29.72
C VAL A 486 11.33 -21.13 -28.29
N SER A 487 12.08 -22.22 -28.14
CA SER A 487 12.65 -22.72 -26.89
C SER A 487 14.16 -22.67 -26.99
N ILE A 488 14.82 -21.91 -26.11
CA ILE A 488 16.26 -21.64 -26.17
C ILE A 488 17.10 -22.91 -26.23
N SER A 489 16.72 -23.97 -25.51
CA SER A 489 17.41 -25.27 -25.51
C SER A 489 17.46 -25.97 -26.88
N ARG A 490 16.65 -25.54 -27.86
CA ARG A 490 16.64 -26.07 -29.24
C ARG A 490 17.30 -25.16 -30.28
N VAL A 491 17.46 -23.87 -30.01
CA VAL A 491 17.92 -22.84 -30.97
C VAL A 491 19.22 -22.15 -30.55
N ARG A 492 19.70 -22.43 -29.34
CA ARG A 492 21.00 -21.97 -28.82
C ARG A 492 22.17 -22.40 -29.72
N GLY A 493 23.15 -21.53 -29.91
CA GLY A 493 24.33 -21.81 -30.74
C GLY A 493 24.01 -22.10 -32.22
N GLN A 494 22.86 -21.64 -32.71
CA GLN A 494 22.50 -21.64 -34.13
C GLN A 494 22.41 -20.21 -34.63
N ARG A 495 22.74 -20.01 -35.92
CA ARG A 495 22.64 -18.72 -36.59
C ARG A 495 21.30 -18.57 -37.29
N PHE A 496 20.67 -17.40 -37.16
CA PHE A 496 19.46 -17.03 -37.88
C PHE A 496 19.66 -15.69 -38.59
N ALA A 497 19.26 -15.58 -39.85
CA ALA A 497 19.25 -14.29 -40.54
C ALA A 497 18.03 -13.46 -40.13
N TRP A 498 18.24 -12.19 -39.80
CA TRP A 498 17.18 -11.24 -39.44
C TRP A 498 17.62 -9.81 -39.78
N ARG A 499 16.83 -9.08 -40.59
CA ARG A 499 17.16 -7.71 -41.06
C ARG A 499 18.60 -7.53 -41.59
N GLY A 500 19.14 -8.53 -42.30
CA GLY A 500 20.54 -8.52 -42.79
C GLY A 500 21.61 -8.81 -41.73
N LYS A 501 21.22 -9.08 -40.48
CA LYS A 501 22.08 -9.37 -39.32
C LYS A 501 22.04 -10.85 -38.98
N VAL A 502 23.08 -11.34 -38.31
CA VAL A 502 23.14 -12.70 -37.78
C VAL A 502 22.68 -12.71 -36.32
N VAL A 503 21.62 -13.43 -36.00
CA VAL A 503 21.12 -13.62 -34.64
C VAL A 503 21.61 -14.95 -34.10
N ILE A 504 22.27 -14.94 -32.94
CA ILE A 504 22.77 -16.14 -32.25
C ILE A 504 22.10 -16.20 -30.86
N PRO A 505 21.11 -17.08 -30.66
CA PRO A 505 20.52 -17.31 -29.35
C PRO A 505 21.50 -18.02 -28.42
N THR A 506 21.55 -17.65 -27.15
CA THR A 506 22.36 -18.32 -26.12
C THR A 506 21.60 -18.42 -24.79
N PHE A 507 22.07 -19.26 -23.86
CA PHE A 507 21.48 -19.31 -22.52
C PHE A 507 21.68 -17.98 -21.77
N HIS A 508 20.64 -17.49 -21.10
CA HIS A 508 20.76 -16.32 -20.22
C HIS A 508 21.75 -16.64 -19.07
N PRO A 509 22.79 -15.83 -18.81
CA PRO A 509 23.84 -16.18 -17.85
C PRO A 509 23.32 -16.47 -16.42
N ALA A 510 22.23 -15.83 -15.99
CA ALA A 510 21.59 -16.13 -14.70
C ALA A 510 21.06 -17.56 -14.60
N ALA A 511 20.52 -18.13 -15.69
CA ALA A 511 20.01 -19.50 -15.71
C ALA A 511 21.15 -20.52 -15.48
N VAL A 512 22.31 -20.27 -16.09
CA VAL A 512 23.51 -21.11 -15.94
C VAL A 512 24.08 -21.06 -14.52
N LEU A 513 24.03 -19.89 -13.88
CA LEU A 513 24.47 -19.72 -12.48
C LEU A 513 23.54 -20.36 -11.44
N HIS A 514 22.27 -20.60 -11.79
CA HIS A 514 21.26 -21.14 -10.86
C HIS A 514 20.78 -22.57 -11.24
N GLY A 515 21.32 -23.18 -12.29
CA GLY A 515 20.90 -24.47 -12.86
C GLY A 515 21.15 -25.75 -12.03
N GLY A 516 21.49 -25.62 -10.74
CA GLY A 516 21.70 -26.73 -9.81
C GLY A 516 22.66 -27.79 -10.34
N GLY A 517 22.26 -29.07 -10.27
CA GLY A 517 23.07 -30.21 -10.74
C GLY A 517 23.38 -30.24 -12.24
N GLN A 518 22.82 -29.34 -13.05
CA GLN A 518 23.14 -29.20 -14.48
C GLN A 518 24.04 -28.00 -14.80
N ALA A 519 24.47 -27.21 -13.80
CA ALA A 519 25.25 -25.99 -14.02
C ALA A 519 26.52 -26.23 -14.86
N SER A 520 27.23 -27.34 -14.64
CA SER A 520 28.45 -27.69 -15.41
C SER A 520 28.16 -27.91 -16.90
N SER A 521 27.13 -28.68 -17.25
CA SER A 521 26.77 -28.94 -18.66
C SER A 521 26.18 -27.70 -19.34
N GLN A 522 25.45 -26.86 -18.61
CA GLN A 522 24.97 -25.57 -19.10
C GLN A 522 26.11 -24.57 -19.31
N MET A 523 27.15 -24.59 -18.47
CA MET A 523 28.36 -23.77 -18.60
C MET A 523 29.21 -24.19 -19.80
N GLU A 524 29.43 -25.49 -20.01
CA GLU A 524 30.06 -25.97 -21.25
C GLU A 524 29.27 -25.58 -22.49
N ALA A 525 27.94 -25.72 -22.44
CA ALA A 525 27.08 -25.34 -23.54
C ALA A 525 27.16 -23.83 -23.81
N LEU A 526 27.24 -22.98 -22.78
CA LEU A 526 27.40 -21.53 -22.94
C LEU A 526 28.76 -21.19 -23.58
N ARG A 527 29.85 -21.89 -23.20
CA ARG A 527 31.16 -21.72 -23.87
C ARG A 527 31.10 -22.09 -25.36
N ARG A 528 30.43 -23.21 -25.70
CA ARG A 528 30.21 -23.61 -27.11
C ARG A 528 29.42 -22.56 -27.89
N ASP A 529 28.43 -21.92 -27.28
CA ASP A 529 27.70 -20.80 -27.92
C ASP A 529 28.60 -19.59 -28.18
N PHE A 530 29.51 -19.26 -27.26
CA PHE A 530 30.40 -18.11 -27.42
C PHE A 530 31.49 -18.36 -28.46
N GLU A 531 32.03 -19.57 -28.58
CA GLU A 531 32.91 -19.94 -29.70
C GLU A 531 32.17 -19.85 -31.05
N GLU A 532 30.86 -20.09 -31.10
CA GLU A 532 30.05 -19.86 -32.31
C GLU A 532 29.88 -18.36 -32.63
N VAL A 533 29.71 -17.50 -31.61
CA VAL A 533 29.75 -16.03 -31.76
C VAL A 533 31.11 -15.56 -32.29
N ARG A 534 32.20 -16.16 -31.81
CA ARG A 534 33.57 -15.88 -32.26
C ARG A 534 33.80 -16.34 -33.70
N ALA A 535 33.30 -17.50 -34.10
CA ALA A 535 33.36 -17.98 -35.48
C ALA A 535 32.59 -17.05 -36.42
N ALA A 536 31.36 -16.66 -36.06
CA ALA A 536 30.57 -15.70 -36.83
C ALA A 536 31.24 -14.32 -36.93
N LEU A 537 31.96 -13.87 -35.90
CA LEU A 537 32.78 -12.65 -35.96
C LEU A 537 33.97 -12.77 -36.92
N ALA A 538 34.66 -13.92 -36.93
CA ALA A 538 35.83 -14.16 -37.78
C ALA A 538 35.48 -14.24 -39.28
N GLU A 539 34.27 -14.68 -39.62
CA GLU A 539 33.76 -14.65 -40.98
C GLU A 539 33.50 -13.22 -41.45
N ARG A 540 34.26 -12.76 -42.46
CA ARG A 540 33.99 -11.47 -43.12
C ARG A 540 32.69 -11.53 -43.91
N PRO A 541 31.87 -10.46 -43.94
CA PRO A 541 30.86 -10.32 -44.98
C PRO A 541 31.54 -10.25 -46.37
N PRO A 542 30.90 -10.74 -47.43
CA PRO A 542 31.41 -10.57 -48.80
C PRO A 542 31.47 -9.08 -49.18
N PRO A 543 32.41 -8.65 -50.05
CA PRO A 543 32.47 -7.28 -50.55
C PRO A 543 31.17 -6.89 -51.28
N VAL A 544 30.76 -5.63 -51.10
CA VAL A 544 29.47 -5.10 -51.63
C VAL A 544 29.42 -5.06 -53.16
N GLU A 545 30.58 -5.11 -53.83
CA GLU A 545 30.72 -4.91 -55.28
C GLU A 545 30.07 -6.02 -56.14
N GLU A 546 29.86 -7.24 -55.61
CA GLU A 546 29.16 -8.31 -56.36
C GLU A 546 27.63 -8.17 -56.40
N GLN A 547 27.02 -7.27 -55.62
CA GLN A 547 25.56 -7.09 -55.58
C GLN A 547 24.99 -6.01 -56.51
N LEU A 548 25.83 -5.31 -57.27
CA LEU A 548 25.41 -4.45 -58.40
C LEU A 548 25.69 -5.11 -59.77
N GLY A 549 25.97 -6.42 -59.76
CA GLY A 549 26.54 -7.16 -60.88
C GLY A 549 25.62 -8.16 -61.58
N LEU A 550 24.28 -8.03 -61.54
CA LEU A 550 23.34 -8.67 -62.49
C LEU A 550 21.87 -8.20 -62.28
N PHE A 551 21.25 -7.73 -63.38
CA PHE A 551 19.85 -7.29 -63.56
C PHE A 551 19.45 -5.93 -62.95
#